data_AF-A0A6A5X8U8-F1
#
_entry.id   AF-A0A6A5X8U8-F1
#
_cell.length_a   1.000
_cell.length_b   1.000
_cell.length_c   1.000
_cell.angle_alpha   90.00
_cell.angle_beta   90.00
_cell.angle_gamma   90.00
#
_symmetry.space_group_name_H-M   'P 1'
#
loop_
_entity.id
_entity.type
_entity.pdbx_description
1 polymer ?
#
loop_
_entity_poly.entity_id
_entity_poly.type
_entity_poly.pdbx_seq_one_letter_code
_entity_poly.pdbx_strand_id
1 'polypeptide(L)'
;MTQSETFLSKALATIITDASRRCYIIISVIFSLPVAAGVPTPGYPHLDSPNPNYNDFALEPSTNATVLADSTYFQPGNMKFQQWAGRAQRIRDVKTPEYCAGNLSVALEEVGAAYQASANGSTTLLTLLPTVGALVGPPARELWVLYKLVPLAGFFSSVLALGGNIVPHQVSEYASLEDFSYTGMPNANTVDGMLQRRPSDRKWSDQSDLDLQQVAGHFAEQVYARAMDSRGSVKTLKVAFGIFGLMACMASICTACYILSAGSIVVWWCKADNWAFTWYSITIFASVLENFANAPFAKDWVMRISRAPDLRIASDAPWVISSDKPAIESYTDQSFQSSEPAENNTHANISLLNNFDPKRSVIDSLIKGYNTKSCVIMDRTVPWCASNDAFYVIISREGVRKGRTALRIFSKLVSVTVYVVSTALFASSTLLHFQPAILVTSLVLCGAIFGRVIAMWISSIIMRDRPVLHRIVKTKKEADIFVEAVLRKDGLVCEVLGHVVINGRCVKRSWRFTWSTVFGILAKPFNVNSISMVSSV
;
A
#
# COMPACT_ATOMS: atom_id res chain seq x y z
N MET A 1 19.52 -25.70 17.67
CA MET A 1 18.60 -24.67 17.13
C MET A 1 19.39 -23.41 16.76
N THR A 2 20.47 -23.52 15.98
CA THR A 2 21.46 -22.43 15.81
C THR A 2 22.23 -22.41 14.47
N GLN A 3 21.83 -23.18 13.46
CA GLN A 3 22.45 -23.12 12.11
C GLN A 3 21.50 -22.67 10.99
N SER A 4 20.18 -22.86 11.13
CA SER A 4 19.22 -22.43 10.10
C SER A 4 18.93 -20.92 10.14
N GLU A 5 18.97 -20.29 11.32
CA GLU A 5 18.71 -18.85 11.45
C GLU A 5 19.86 -17.98 10.92
N THR A 6 21.10 -18.46 11.03
CA THR A 6 22.28 -17.77 10.46
C THR A 6 22.32 -17.88 8.93
N PHE A 7 21.87 -19.00 8.37
CA PHE A 7 21.74 -19.15 6.92
C PHE A 7 20.65 -18.24 6.35
N LEU A 8 19.48 -18.15 7.00
CA LEU A 8 18.37 -17.34 6.52
C LEU A 8 18.63 -15.84 6.68
N SER A 9 19.33 -15.43 7.75
CA SER A 9 19.82 -14.05 7.93
C SER A 9 20.87 -13.69 6.88
N LYS A 10 21.85 -14.55 6.60
CA LYS A 10 22.85 -14.32 5.55
C LYS A 10 22.22 -14.30 4.16
N ALA A 11 21.28 -15.20 3.88
CA ALA A 11 20.54 -15.26 2.62
C ALA A 11 19.63 -14.04 2.41
N LEU A 12 18.94 -13.56 3.46
CA LEU A 12 18.16 -12.33 3.38
C LEU A 12 19.05 -11.09 3.28
N ALA A 13 20.18 -11.04 3.98
CA ALA A 13 21.14 -9.96 3.83
C ALA A 13 21.72 -9.93 2.41
N THR A 14 22.00 -11.09 1.79
CA THR A 14 22.42 -11.17 0.39
C THR A 14 21.30 -10.87 -0.59
N ILE A 15 20.06 -11.29 -0.35
CA ILE A 15 18.91 -10.94 -1.22
C ILE A 15 18.57 -9.44 -1.10
N ILE A 16 18.66 -8.84 0.09
CA ILE A 16 18.40 -7.41 0.31
C ILE A 16 19.56 -6.58 -0.25
N THR A 17 20.82 -7.00 -0.09
CA THR A 17 21.96 -6.30 -0.70
C THR A 17 22.02 -6.52 -2.20
N ASP A 18 21.59 -7.67 -2.73
CA ASP A 18 21.52 -7.92 -4.17
C ASP A 18 20.30 -7.24 -4.79
N ALA A 19 19.16 -7.14 -4.09
CA ALA A 19 18.02 -6.34 -4.53
C ALA A 19 18.30 -4.84 -4.40
N SER A 20 18.98 -4.39 -3.36
CA SER A 20 19.40 -2.99 -3.24
C SER A 20 20.48 -2.66 -4.25
N ARG A 21 21.44 -3.56 -4.52
CA ARG A 21 22.47 -3.41 -5.57
C ARG A 21 21.86 -3.53 -6.96
N ARG A 22 20.85 -4.37 -7.20
CA ARG A 22 20.12 -4.44 -8.47
C ARG A 22 19.18 -3.27 -8.66
N CYS A 23 18.53 -2.77 -7.61
CA CYS A 23 17.86 -1.47 -7.65
C CYS A 23 18.86 -0.36 -7.88
N TYR A 24 20.03 -0.38 -7.23
CA TYR A 24 21.11 0.57 -7.47
C TYR A 24 21.70 0.42 -8.86
N ILE A 25 21.69 -0.77 -9.48
CA ILE A 25 22.11 -1.03 -10.85
C ILE A 25 21.03 -0.60 -11.83
N ILE A 26 19.74 -0.79 -11.55
CA ILE A 26 18.65 -0.32 -12.40
C ILE A 26 18.55 1.21 -12.32
N ILE A 27 18.65 1.77 -11.11
CA ILE A 27 18.74 3.20 -10.84
C ILE A 27 20.05 3.74 -11.45
N SER A 28 21.18 3.04 -11.29
CA SER A 28 22.46 3.37 -11.93
C SER A 28 22.35 3.29 -13.44
N VAL A 29 21.71 2.29 -14.05
CA VAL A 29 21.51 2.16 -15.51
C VAL A 29 20.57 3.25 -16.02
N ILE A 30 19.57 3.65 -15.23
CA ILE A 30 18.76 4.85 -15.50
C ILE A 30 19.60 6.13 -15.35
N PHE A 31 20.57 6.18 -14.43
CA PHE A 31 21.54 7.27 -14.26
C PHE A 31 22.80 7.16 -15.16
N SER A 32 22.99 6.06 -15.89
CA SER A 32 24.17 5.75 -16.73
C SER A 32 23.82 5.44 -18.18
N LEU A 33 22.54 5.61 -18.57
CA LEU A 33 22.21 6.10 -19.91
C LEU A 33 23.01 7.39 -20.15
N PRO A 34 23.72 7.48 -21.28
CA PRO A 34 25.09 7.97 -21.31
C PRO A 34 25.18 9.39 -20.78
N VAL A 35 25.88 9.52 -19.65
CA VAL A 35 26.84 10.61 -19.45
C VAL A 35 27.84 10.46 -20.59
N ALA A 36 27.48 10.91 -21.79
CA ALA A 36 28.46 11.28 -22.77
C ALA A 36 29.28 12.36 -22.07
N ALA A 37 30.43 11.98 -21.53
CA ALA A 37 31.40 12.91 -21.00
C ALA A 37 31.79 13.82 -22.17
N GLY A 38 31.00 14.88 -22.36
CA GLY A 38 31.38 16.00 -23.16
C GLY A 38 32.70 16.47 -22.60
N VAL A 39 33.70 16.54 -23.48
CA VAL A 39 34.97 17.23 -23.23
C VAL A 39 34.64 18.49 -22.42
N PRO A 40 35.27 18.73 -21.26
CA PRO A 40 34.99 19.90 -20.45
C PRO A 40 35.17 21.13 -21.34
N THR A 41 34.07 21.74 -21.76
CA THR A 41 34.12 23.06 -22.38
C THR A 41 34.72 23.98 -21.32
N PRO A 42 35.81 24.70 -21.62
CA PRO A 42 36.50 25.52 -20.64
C PRO A 42 35.48 26.37 -19.90
N GLY A 43 35.61 26.38 -18.57
CA GLY A 43 34.79 27.22 -17.70
C GLY A 43 34.89 28.69 -18.10
N TYR A 44 33.96 29.51 -17.60
CA TYR A 44 34.12 30.95 -17.70
C TYR A 44 35.46 31.30 -17.02
N PRO A 45 36.48 31.74 -17.78
CA PRO A 45 37.87 31.77 -17.31
C PRO A 45 38.11 32.72 -16.12
N HIS A 46 37.12 33.54 -15.77
CA HIS A 46 37.20 34.56 -14.72
C HIS A 46 36.56 34.15 -13.39
N LEU A 47 35.83 33.03 -13.33
CA LEU A 47 35.20 32.53 -12.09
C LEU A 47 36.10 31.59 -11.28
N ASP A 48 37.10 30.97 -11.90
CA ASP A 48 38.03 30.05 -11.24
C ASP A 48 39.26 30.78 -10.62
N SER A 49 39.25 32.12 -10.67
CA SER A 49 40.27 32.99 -10.09
C SER A 49 40.16 33.06 -8.56
N PRO A 50 41.27 33.12 -7.79
CA PRO A 50 41.24 33.34 -6.33
C PRO A 50 40.59 34.68 -5.94
N ASN A 51 40.53 35.64 -6.88
CA ASN A 51 39.72 36.84 -6.79
C ASN A 51 38.75 36.83 -8.00
N PRO A 52 37.57 36.20 -7.89
CA PRO A 52 36.61 36.19 -8.97
C PRO A 52 36.26 37.64 -9.31
N ASN A 53 36.63 38.07 -10.52
CA ASN A 53 36.34 39.41 -10.99
C ASN A 53 35.04 39.36 -11.78
N TYR A 54 34.04 40.10 -11.31
CA TYR A 54 32.73 40.19 -11.95
C TYR A 54 32.68 41.33 -12.99
N ASN A 55 33.76 42.09 -13.18
CA ASN A 55 33.78 43.21 -14.14
C ASN A 55 33.60 42.77 -15.59
N ASP A 56 33.98 41.53 -15.93
CA ASP A 56 33.72 40.97 -17.28
C ASP A 56 32.25 40.54 -17.47
N PHE A 57 31.49 40.47 -16.37
CA PHE A 57 30.06 40.14 -16.33
C PHE A 57 29.18 41.40 -16.21
N ALA A 58 29.75 42.51 -15.72
CA ALA A 58 29.14 43.84 -15.82
C ALA A 58 29.23 44.28 -17.29
N LEU A 59 28.14 44.08 -18.03
CA LEU A 59 28.03 44.54 -19.41
C LEU A 59 28.29 46.05 -19.46
N GLU A 60 29.38 46.45 -20.15
CA GLU A 60 29.32 47.69 -20.91
C GLU A 60 28.10 47.58 -21.84
N PRO A 61 27.19 48.57 -21.86
CA PRO A 61 25.99 48.52 -22.68
C PRO A 61 26.39 48.39 -24.15
N SER A 62 26.33 47.17 -24.66
CA SER A 62 26.56 46.86 -26.07
C SER A 62 25.46 47.53 -26.90
N THR A 63 25.85 48.39 -27.82
CA THR A 63 24.97 48.98 -28.85
C THR A 63 24.48 47.95 -29.87
N ASN A 64 25.00 46.72 -29.82
CA ASN A 64 24.52 45.60 -30.61
C ASN A 64 23.27 45.02 -29.93
N ALA A 65 22.08 45.40 -30.43
CA ALA A 65 20.76 45.02 -29.88
C ALA A 65 20.46 43.51 -29.90
N THR A 66 21.34 42.70 -30.46
CA THR A 66 21.28 41.25 -30.33
C THR A 66 21.79 40.86 -28.95
N VAL A 67 20.88 40.45 -28.08
CA VAL A 67 21.17 39.77 -26.81
C VAL A 67 21.99 38.50 -27.11
N LEU A 68 23.32 38.66 -27.22
CA LEU A 68 24.25 37.64 -27.69
C LEU A 68 24.37 36.47 -26.70
N ALA A 69 24.11 36.74 -25.42
CA ALA A 69 24.00 35.73 -24.36
C ALA A 69 22.75 34.84 -24.50
N ASP A 70 21.66 35.31 -25.12
CA ASP A 70 20.43 34.52 -25.29
C ASP A 70 20.33 33.83 -26.66
N SER A 71 21.06 34.25 -27.70
CA SER A 71 20.91 33.60 -29.03
C SER A 71 21.81 32.36 -29.23
N THR A 72 22.98 32.34 -28.60
CA THR A 72 23.99 31.26 -28.77
C THR A 72 23.73 30.04 -27.89
N TYR A 73 23.12 30.24 -26.73
CA TYR A 73 22.71 29.16 -25.81
C TYR A 73 21.29 28.65 -26.08
N PHE A 74 20.47 29.41 -26.80
CA PHE A 74 19.06 29.09 -27.08
C PHE A 74 18.80 28.94 -28.58
N GLN A 75 19.79 28.41 -29.31
CA GLN A 75 19.57 28.04 -30.70
C GLN A 75 18.35 27.12 -30.82
N PRO A 76 17.42 27.42 -31.73
CA PRO A 76 16.22 26.60 -31.92
C PRO A 76 16.64 25.19 -32.34
N GLY A 77 16.26 24.18 -31.55
CA GLY A 77 16.31 22.78 -31.97
C GLY A 77 16.90 21.81 -30.96
N ASN A 78 17.90 22.20 -30.15
CA ASN A 78 18.58 21.28 -29.23
C ASN A 78 18.82 21.90 -27.86
N MET A 79 18.12 21.38 -26.84
CA MET A 79 18.42 21.71 -25.45
C MET A 79 19.83 21.20 -25.11
N LYS A 80 20.77 22.12 -24.86
CA LYS A 80 22.11 21.77 -24.37
C LYS A 80 22.07 21.42 -22.87
N PHE A 81 21.41 20.30 -22.53
CA PHE A 81 21.13 19.90 -21.14
C PHE A 81 22.39 19.87 -20.27
N GLN A 82 23.50 19.36 -20.79
CA GLN A 82 24.77 19.32 -20.06
C GLN A 82 25.33 20.70 -19.71
N GLN A 83 25.18 21.68 -20.61
CA GLN A 83 25.63 23.04 -20.36
C GLN A 83 24.73 23.73 -19.33
N TRP A 84 23.41 23.53 -19.44
CA TRP A 84 22.44 24.03 -18.47
C TRP A 84 22.67 23.46 -17.06
N ALA A 85 22.78 22.14 -16.94
CA ALA A 85 23.09 21.46 -15.69
C ALA A 85 24.49 21.84 -15.16
N GLY A 86 25.49 21.93 -16.03
CA GLY A 86 26.85 22.34 -15.69
C GLY A 86 26.93 23.77 -15.15
N ARG A 87 26.16 24.71 -15.72
CA ARG A 87 26.04 26.09 -15.20
C ARG A 87 25.49 26.06 -13.77
N ALA A 88 24.39 25.35 -13.55
CA ALA A 88 23.80 25.25 -12.21
C ALA A 88 24.75 24.59 -11.21
N GLN A 89 25.46 23.53 -11.61
CA GLN A 89 26.45 22.87 -10.76
C GLN A 89 27.59 23.82 -10.36
N ARG A 90 28.15 24.59 -11.30
CA ARG A 90 29.20 25.58 -10.99
C ARG A 90 28.73 26.68 -10.02
N ILE A 91 27.47 27.12 -10.13
CA ILE A 91 26.88 28.07 -9.17
C ILE A 91 26.77 27.43 -7.78
N ARG A 92 26.43 26.13 -7.70
CA ARG A 92 26.29 25.39 -6.43
C ARG A 92 27.62 24.99 -5.78
N ASP A 93 28.67 24.78 -6.57
CA ASP A 93 29.96 24.21 -6.11
C ASP A 93 30.80 25.17 -5.24
N VAL A 94 30.20 26.26 -4.77
CA VAL A 94 30.86 27.23 -3.90
C VAL A 94 30.72 26.84 -2.42
N LYS A 95 31.75 27.14 -1.63
CA LYS A 95 31.85 26.71 -0.23
C LYS A 95 30.77 27.32 0.66
N THR A 96 30.42 28.59 0.46
CA THR A 96 29.47 29.33 1.32
C THR A 96 28.17 29.70 0.56
N PRO A 97 27.02 29.74 1.25
CA PRO A 97 25.73 30.05 0.62
C PRO A 97 25.65 31.48 0.08
N GLU A 98 26.38 32.43 0.66
CA GLU A 98 26.43 33.83 0.22
C GLU A 98 27.04 33.94 -1.18
N TYR A 99 28.13 33.21 -1.44
CA TYR A 99 28.72 33.18 -2.78
C TYR A 99 27.83 32.44 -3.79
N CYS A 100 27.08 31.42 -3.38
CA CYS A 100 26.12 30.76 -4.27
C CYS A 100 25.03 31.76 -4.71
N ALA A 101 24.48 32.53 -3.76
CA ALA A 101 23.49 33.56 -4.06
C ALA A 101 24.07 34.70 -4.92
N GLY A 102 25.31 35.12 -4.66
CA GLY A 102 26.01 36.13 -5.48
C GLY A 102 26.30 35.66 -6.90
N ASN A 103 26.78 34.43 -7.08
CA ASN A 103 26.97 33.83 -8.40
C ASN A 103 25.64 33.67 -9.15
N LEU A 104 24.57 33.32 -8.42
CA LEU A 104 23.23 33.26 -8.98
C LEU A 104 22.73 34.63 -9.42
N SER A 105 22.93 35.70 -8.63
CA SER A 105 22.50 37.05 -9.01
C SER A 105 23.22 37.55 -10.25
N VAL A 106 24.54 37.32 -10.35
CA VAL A 106 25.31 37.65 -11.55
C VAL A 106 24.80 36.86 -12.76
N ALA A 107 24.56 35.56 -12.58
CA ALA A 107 24.02 34.71 -13.63
C ALA A 107 22.60 35.15 -14.10
N LEU A 108 21.83 35.77 -13.21
CA LEU A 108 20.49 36.30 -13.49
C LEU A 108 20.49 37.70 -14.10
N GLU A 109 21.57 38.47 -13.91
CA GLU A 109 21.76 39.79 -14.54
C GLU A 109 22.13 39.65 -16.02
N GLU A 110 22.90 38.62 -16.37
CA GLU A 110 23.30 38.32 -17.76
C GLU A 110 22.15 37.87 -18.66
N VAL A 111 21.08 37.33 -18.07
CA VAL A 111 19.95 36.78 -18.84
C VAL A 111 18.96 37.88 -19.17
N GLY A 112 18.71 38.06 -20.47
CA GLY A 112 17.86 39.14 -20.98
C GLY A 112 16.42 39.05 -20.47
N ALA A 113 15.65 40.13 -20.68
CA ALA A 113 14.23 40.19 -20.29
C ALA A 113 13.39 39.05 -20.91
N ALA A 114 13.76 38.58 -22.11
CA ALA A 114 13.11 37.45 -22.77
C ALA A 114 13.32 36.13 -21.99
N TYR A 115 14.53 35.89 -21.49
CA TYR A 115 14.79 34.74 -20.63
C TYR A 115 14.02 34.84 -19.31
N GLN A 116 14.01 35.99 -18.66
CA GLN A 116 13.29 36.19 -17.41
C GLN A 116 11.78 35.93 -17.60
N ALA A 117 11.20 36.40 -18.71
CA ALA A 117 9.82 36.08 -19.08
C ALA A 117 9.61 34.57 -19.27
N SER A 118 10.51 33.87 -19.97
CA SER A 118 10.48 32.41 -20.13
C SER A 118 10.60 31.67 -18.80
N ALA A 119 11.53 32.09 -17.94
CA ALA A 119 11.73 31.50 -16.62
C ALA A 119 10.49 31.68 -15.74
N ASN A 120 9.90 32.88 -15.72
CA ASN A 120 8.66 33.16 -15.00
C ASN A 120 7.47 32.34 -15.54
N GLY A 121 7.37 32.14 -16.85
CA GLY A 121 6.37 31.24 -17.44
C GLY A 121 6.57 29.79 -17.00
N SER A 122 7.83 29.37 -16.88
CA SER A 122 8.22 28.01 -16.49
C SER A 122 7.96 27.72 -15.02
N THR A 123 8.28 28.66 -14.13
CA THR A 123 7.94 28.57 -12.70
C THR A 123 6.43 28.53 -12.52
N THR A 124 5.69 29.38 -13.23
CA THR A 124 4.22 29.37 -13.21
C THR A 124 3.68 27.99 -13.62
N LEU A 125 4.18 27.40 -14.71
CA LEU A 125 3.79 26.06 -15.13
C LEU A 125 4.04 25.00 -14.03
N LEU A 126 5.20 25.04 -13.36
CA LEU A 126 5.53 24.08 -12.30
C LEU A 126 4.74 24.33 -11.01
N THR A 127 4.37 25.58 -10.70
CA THR A 127 3.49 25.87 -9.56
C THR A 127 2.09 25.28 -9.72
N LEU A 128 1.69 24.86 -10.93
CA LEU A 128 0.44 24.13 -11.15
C LEU A 128 0.54 22.66 -10.75
N LEU A 129 1.73 22.07 -10.62
CA LEU A 129 1.89 20.64 -10.29
C LEU A 129 1.20 20.25 -8.97
N PRO A 130 1.35 20.99 -7.85
CA PRO A 130 0.57 20.74 -6.64
C PRO A 130 -0.94 20.78 -6.88
N THR A 131 -1.43 21.73 -7.69
CA THR A 131 -2.85 21.85 -8.03
C THR A 131 -3.34 20.68 -8.86
N VAL A 132 -2.56 20.23 -9.84
CA VAL A 132 -2.92 19.05 -10.64
C VAL A 132 -2.90 17.78 -9.78
N GLY A 133 -1.97 17.66 -8.84
CA GLY A 133 -1.98 16.58 -7.85
C GLY A 133 -3.29 16.53 -7.06
N ALA A 134 -3.78 17.68 -6.60
CA ALA A 134 -5.07 17.79 -5.92
C ALA A 134 -6.27 17.36 -6.79
N LEU A 135 -6.24 17.62 -8.10
CA LEU A 135 -7.32 17.24 -9.04
C LEU A 135 -7.26 15.77 -9.48
N VAL A 136 -6.06 15.22 -9.65
CA VAL A 136 -5.83 13.88 -10.19
C VAL A 136 -5.85 12.80 -9.09
N GLY A 137 -5.88 13.19 -7.82
CA GLY A 137 -5.88 12.29 -6.67
C GLY A 137 -6.75 11.04 -6.84
N PRO A 138 -6.25 9.83 -6.47
CA PRO A 138 -7.00 8.60 -6.61
C PRO A 138 -8.28 8.67 -5.78
N PRO A 139 -9.34 7.95 -6.17
CA PRO A 139 -10.49 7.77 -5.31
C PRO A 139 -10.04 6.93 -4.09
N ALA A 140 -10.20 7.49 -2.89
CA ALA A 140 -9.67 6.85 -1.67
C ALA A 140 -10.29 5.47 -1.40
N ARG A 141 -11.48 5.21 -1.95
CA ARG A 141 -12.16 3.92 -1.86
C ARG A 141 -11.34 2.79 -2.50
N GLU A 142 -10.88 2.98 -3.72
CA GLU A 142 -10.07 1.98 -4.44
C GLU A 142 -8.71 1.82 -3.81
N LEU A 143 -8.11 2.95 -3.41
CA LEU A 143 -6.82 2.96 -2.77
C LEU A 143 -6.85 2.21 -1.44
N TRP A 144 -7.91 2.35 -0.65
CA TRP A 144 -8.06 1.61 0.60
C TRP A 144 -8.08 0.10 0.37
N VAL A 145 -8.85 -0.36 -0.62
CA VAL A 145 -8.89 -1.80 -0.93
C VAL A 145 -7.54 -2.27 -1.46
N LEU A 146 -6.95 -1.53 -2.40
CA LEU A 146 -5.64 -1.84 -2.96
C LEU A 146 -4.58 -1.91 -1.85
N TYR A 147 -4.61 -0.99 -0.90
CA TYR A 147 -3.70 -0.97 0.26
C TYR A 147 -3.91 -2.17 1.20
N LYS A 148 -5.12 -2.72 1.30
CA LYS A 148 -5.40 -3.90 2.14
C LYS A 148 -5.02 -5.20 1.46
N LEU A 149 -5.22 -5.29 0.14
CA LEU A 149 -5.05 -6.53 -0.62
C LEU A 149 -3.72 -6.65 -1.31
N VAL A 150 -3.12 -5.54 -1.70
CA VAL A 150 -1.78 -5.46 -2.30
C VAL A 150 -1.10 -4.22 -1.74
N PRO A 151 -0.67 -4.24 -0.46
CA PRO A 151 -0.14 -3.07 0.24
C PRO A 151 0.96 -2.34 -0.54
N LEU A 152 1.84 -3.08 -1.21
CA LEU A 152 2.86 -2.53 -2.08
C LEU A 152 2.29 -1.69 -3.25
N ALA A 153 1.25 -2.18 -3.93
CA ALA A 153 0.59 -1.44 -5.01
C ALA A 153 -0.15 -0.22 -4.46
N GLY A 154 -0.79 -0.35 -3.29
CA GLY A 154 -1.42 0.78 -2.60
C GLY A 154 -0.41 1.86 -2.21
N PHE A 155 0.78 1.47 -1.76
CA PHE A 155 1.89 2.39 -1.48
C PHE A 155 2.36 3.12 -2.74
N PHE A 156 2.67 2.40 -3.83
CA PHE A 156 3.08 3.05 -5.08
C PHE A 156 1.99 3.95 -5.66
N SER A 157 0.73 3.52 -5.61
CA SER A 157 -0.41 4.35 -6.02
C SER A 157 -0.54 5.61 -5.14
N SER A 158 -0.22 5.53 -3.85
CA SER A 158 -0.20 6.69 -2.94
C SER A 158 0.94 7.66 -3.30
N VAL A 159 2.10 7.14 -3.67
CA VAL A 159 3.28 7.91 -4.11
C VAL A 159 3.00 8.65 -5.42
N LEU A 160 2.26 8.03 -6.35
CA LEU A 160 1.88 8.62 -7.63
C LEU A 160 0.71 9.61 -7.54
N ALA A 161 0.04 9.70 -6.38
CA ALA A 161 -1.11 10.58 -6.16
C ALA A 161 -0.76 12.08 -6.05
N LEU A 162 0.53 12.44 -6.00
CA LEU A 162 1.02 13.82 -5.90
C LEU A 162 0.37 14.66 -4.77
N GLY A 163 -0.05 14.01 -3.68
CA GLY A 163 -0.62 14.68 -2.50
C GLY A 163 -2.11 15.01 -2.57
N GLY A 164 -2.84 14.59 -3.62
CA GLY A 164 -4.30 14.66 -3.63
C GLY A 164 -4.91 13.31 -3.31
N ASN A 165 -5.87 13.23 -2.38
CA ASN A 165 -6.74 12.06 -2.26
C ASN A 165 -8.20 12.49 -2.16
N ILE A 166 -9.05 11.93 -3.03
CA ILE A 166 -10.49 12.19 -3.01
C ILE A 166 -11.11 11.19 -2.03
N VAL A 167 -11.28 11.64 -0.79
CA VAL A 167 -11.82 10.81 0.28
C VAL A 167 -13.34 10.83 0.22
N PRO A 168 -14.01 9.67 0.10
CA PRO A 168 -15.46 9.60 0.21
C PRO A 168 -15.90 10.07 1.59
N HIS A 169 -16.97 10.86 1.62
CA HIS A 169 -17.43 11.52 2.85
C HIS A 169 -18.14 10.55 3.80
N GLN A 170 -18.67 9.43 3.29
CA GLN A 170 -19.49 8.51 4.07
C GLN A 170 -18.85 7.11 4.20
N VAL A 171 -18.94 6.53 5.40
CA VAL A 171 -18.49 5.14 5.65
C VAL A 171 -19.35 4.13 4.89
N SER A 172 -20.61 4.47 4.61
CA SER A 172 -21.54 3.69 3.79
C SER A 172 -21.01 3.43 2.39
N GLU A 173 -20.24 4.36 1.81
CA GLU A 173 -19.61 4.17 0.50
C GLU A 173 -18.58 3.04 0.53
N TYR A 174 -17.96 2.73 1.68
CA TYR A 174 -17.09 1.56 1.81
C TYR A 174 -17.88 0.26 2.05
N ALA A 175 -19.10 0.35 2.58
CA ALA A 175 -19.94 -0.81 2.90
C ALA A 175 -20.48 -1.51 1.65
N SER A 176 -20.76 -0.76 0.58
CA SER A 176 -21.33 -1.29 -0.67
C SER A 176 -20.28 -1.95 -1.57
N LEU A 177 -19.33 -2.69 -1.01
CA LEU A 177 -18.29 -3.37 -1.78
C LEU A 177 -18.86 -4.38 -2.79
N GLU A 178 -20.05 -4.90 -2.54
CA GLU A 178 -20.77 -5.78 -3.47
C GLU A 178 -21.34 -5.03 -4.69
N ASP A 179 -21.54 -3.72 -4.58
CA ASP A 179 -21.97 -2.85 -5.69
C ASP A 179 -20.80 -2.25 -6.49
N PHE A 180 -19.57 -2.76 -6.31
CA PHE A 180 -18.40 -2.40 -7.14
C PHE A 180 -18.51 -2.84 -8.61
N SER A 181 -19.70 -3.23 -9.10
CA SER A 181 -19.96 -3.27 -10.54
C SER A 181 -19.75 -1.86 -11.08
N TYR A 182 -18.56 -1.58 -11.62
CA TYR A 182 -18.25 -0.34 -12.32
C TYR A 182 -19.35 -0.11 -13.36
N THR A 183 -20.31 0.76 -13.06
CA THR A 183 -21.53 0.97 -13.85
C THR A 183 -21.24 1.53 -15.25
N GLY A 184 -19.99 1.85 -15.56
CA GLY A 184 -19.52 2.29 -16.87
C GLY A 184 -18.61 1.33 -17.64
N MET A 185 -18.21 0.17 -17.10
CA MET A 185 -17.49 -0.84 -17.89
C MET A 185 -18.45 -1.98 -18.25
N PRO A 186 -18.69 -2.25 -19.54
CA PRO A 186 -19.51 -3.39 -19.95
C PRO A 186 -18.87 -4.67 -19.40
N ASN A 187 -19.63 -5.38 -18.57
CA ASN A 187 -19.18 -6.63 -17.98
C ASN A 187 -19.10 -7.64 -19.14
N ALA A 188 -17.89 -8.01 -19.58
CA ALA A 188 -17.69 -8.86 -20.75
C ALA A 188 -18.22 -10.30 -20.58
N ASN A 189 -18.64 -10.66 -19.37
CA ASN A 189 -19.21 -11.96 -19.07
C ASN A 189 -20.74 -11.83 -18.95
N THR A 190 -21.44 -12.06 -20.05
CA THR A 190 -22.92 -12.14 -20.14
C THR A 190 -23.52 -13.27 -19.27
N VAL A 191 -22.70 -14.23 -18.83
CA VAL A 191 -23.16 -15.42 -18.09
C VAL A 191 -23.39 -15.16 -16.59
N ASP A 192 -22.84 -14.08 -16.02
CA ASP A 192 -23.05 -13.74 -14.60
C ASP A 192 -24.41 -13.07 -14.32
N GLY A 193 -25.23 -12.82 -15.35
CA GLY A 193 -26.58 -12.26 -15.21
C GLY A 193 -27.58 -13.16 -14.46
N MET A 194 -27.25 -14.43 -14.21
CA MET A 194 -28.11 -15.37 -13.48
C MET A 194 -27.81 -15.50 -11.99
N LEU A 195 -26.67 -15.00 -11.49
CA LEU A 195 -26.45 -14.86 -10.05
C LEU A 195 -27.21 -13.61 -9.59
N GLN A 196 -28.51 -13.82 -9.36
CA GLN A 196 -29.49 -12.84 -8.87
C GLN A 196 -28.83 -11.90 -7.85
N ARG A 197 -28.60 -10.65 -8.28
CA ARG A 197 -28.05 -9.57 -7.45
C ARG A 197 -28.94 -9.51 -6.21
N ARG A 198 -28.44 -10.00 -5.08
CA ARG A 198 -29.22 -10.10 -3.84
C ARG A 198 -29.68 -8.68 -3.50
N PRO A 199 -30.99 -8.43 -3.28
CA PRO A 199 -31.50 -7.09 -3.02
C PRO A 199 -30.77 -6.51 -1.81
N SER A 200 -29.89 -5.53 -2.06
CA SER A 200 -29.02 -4.88 -1.08
C SER A 200 -29.78 -3.92 -0.15
N ASP A 201 -31.09 -3.78 -0.32
CA ASP A 201 -31.90 -2.73 0.31
C ASP A 201 -32.57 -3.09 1.63
N ARG A 202 -32.56 -4.37 2.07
CA ARG A 202 -32.91 -4.63 3.47
C ARG A 202 -31.67 -4.43 4.32
N LYS A 203 -31.55 -3.26 4.93
CA LYS A 203 -30.62 -3.01 6.04
C LYS A 203 -30.91 -4.02 7.15
N TRP A 204 -30.02 -5.00 7.33
CA TRP A 204 -30.06 -5.95 8.46
C TRP A 204 -29.82 -5.26 9.83
N SER A 205 -29.78 -3.92 9.87
CA SER A 205 -29.40 -3.15 11.05
C SER A 205 -30.51 -2.99 12.09
N ASP A 206 -31.75 -3.31 11.73
CA ASP A 206 -32.93 -2.98 12.55
C ASP A 206 -33.59 -4.21 13.18
N GLN A 207 -33.05 -5.42 12.94
CA GLN A 207 -33.52 -6.66 13.57
C GLN A 207 -32.56 -7.06 14.71
N SER A 208 -33.14 -7.28 15.89
CA SER A 208 -32.56 -7.31 17.23
C SER A 208 -31.30 -8.17 17.45
N ASP A 209 -30.56 -7.87 18.53
CA ASP A 209 -29.32 -8.54 18.97
C ASP A 209 -29.36 -10.09 19.05
N LEU A 210 -30.57 -10.68 19.09
CA LEU A 210 -30.77 -12.14 19.08
C LEU A 210 -30.49 -12.78 17.70
N ASP A 211 -30.52 -12.03 16.61
CA ASP A 211 -30.21 -12.54 15.25
C ASP A 211 -28.71 -12.47 14.92
N LEU A 212 -27.88 -11.81 15.75
CA LEU A 212 -26.47 -11.57 15.43
C LEU A 212 -25.67 -12.87 15.18
N GLN A 213 -25.93 -13.92 15.97
CA GLN A 213 -25.29 -15.23 15.80
C GLN A 213 -25.71 -15.92 14.50
N GLN A 214 -26.99 -15.81 14.13
CA GLN A 214 -27.53 -16.38 12.90
C GLN A 214 -27.00 -15.62 11.68
N VAL A 215 -26.90 -14.29 11.76
CA VAL A 215 -26.24 -13.45 10.75
C VAL A 215 -24.76 -13.83 10.58
N ALA A 216 -24.04 -14.01 11.69
CA ALA A 216 -22.65 -14.45 11.67
C ALA A 216 -22.49 -15.86 11.09
N GLY A 217 -23.43 -16.76 11.42
CA GLY A 217 -23.51 -18.10 10.83
C GLY A 217 -23.71 -18.07 9.32
N HIS A 218 -24.68 -17.29 8.83
CA HIS A 218 -24.92 -17.12 7.39
C HIS A 218 -23.70 -16.49 6.68
N PHE A 219 -23.02 -15.52 7.31
CA PHE A 219 -21.78 -14.97 6.78
C PHE A 219 -20.67 -16.04 6.70
N ALA A 220 -20.54 -16.88 7.72
CA ALA A 220 -19.59 -17.99 7.71
C ALA A 220 -19.92 -19.02 6.61
N GLU A 221 -21.19 -19.29 6.33
CA GLU A 221 -21.58 -20.12 5.17
C GLU A 221 -21.20 -19.48 3.84
N GLN A 222 -21.37 -18.16 3.70
CA GLN A 222 -20.95 -17.43 2.50
C GLN A 222 -19.43 -17.52 2.30
N VAL A 223 -18.66 -17.41 3.39
CA VAL A 223 -17.21 -17.59 3.39
C VAL A 223 -16.83 -19.02 2.98
N TYR A 224 -17.51 -20.03 3.55
CA TYR A 224 -17.29 -21.43 3.23
C TYR A 224 -17.60 -21.74 1.76
N ALA A 225 -18.77 -21.32 1.27
CA ALA A 225 -19.17 -21.49 -0.13
C ALA A 225 -18.16 -20.83 -1.08
N ARG A 226 -17.63 -19.66 -0.74
CA ARG A 226 -16.57 -18.99 -1.52
C ARG A 226 -15.27 -19.79 -1.54
N ALA A 227 -14.87 -20.34 -0.40
CA ALA A 227 -13.65 -21.14 -0.30
C ALA A 227 -13.72 -22.44 -1.11
N MET A 228 -14.92 -22.97 -1.32
CA MET A 228 -15.15 -24.19 -2.10
C MET A 228 -15.26 -23.96 -3.61
N ASP A 229 -15.44 -22.71 -4.05
CA ASP A 229 -15.47 -22.37 -5.47
C ASP A 229 -14.07 -22.51 -6.12
N SER A 230 -13.96 -23.40 -7.11
CA SER A 230 -12.70 -23.75 -7.79
C SER A 230 -12.26 -22.72 -8.83
N ARG A 231 -13.02 -21.62 -9.03
CA ARG A 231 -12.71 -20.55 -10.01
C ARG A 231 -11.49 -19.67 -9.66
N GLY A 232 -10.62 -20.14 -8.77
CA GLY A 232 -9.38 -19.47 -8.43
C GLY A 232 -8.40 -19.46 -9.62
N SER A 233 -7.77 -18.31 -9.84
CA SER A 233 -7.36 -17.88 -11.17
C SER A 233 -5.91 -17.43 -11.22
N VAL A 234 -5.25 -17.75 -12.35
CA VAL A 234 -3.87 -17.40 -12.78
C VAL A 234 -3.64 -15.89 -12.96
N LYS A 235 -4.02 -15.06 -11.98
CA LYS A 235 -4.09 -13.59 -12.09
C LYS A 235 -2.96 -12.86 -11.38
N THR A 236 -2.13 -13.58 -10.63
CA THR A 236 -0.87 -13.07 -10.05
C THR A 236 -0.05 -12.33 -11.11
N LEU A 237 -0.02 -12.83 -12.35
CA LEU A 237 0.73 -12.22 -13.45
C LEU A 237 0.17 -10.85 -13.86
N LYS A 238 -1.16 -10.69 -13.93
CA LYS A 238 -1.77 -9.40 -14.33
C LYS A 238 -1.55 -8.34 -13.27
N VAL A 239 -1.73 -8.69 -11.99
CA VAL A 239 -1.47 -7.79 -10.87
C VAL A 239 0.03 -7.44 -10.80
N ALA A 240 0.93 -8.40 -11.03
CA ALA A 240 2.37 -8.16 -11.09
C ALA A 240 2.74 -7.19 -12.23
N PHE A 241 2.15 -7.36 -13.42
CA PHE A 241 2.33 -6.41 -14.53
C PHE A 241 1.86 -5.00 -14.16
N GLY A 242 0.74 -4.89 -13.43
CA GLY A 242 0.26 -3.61 -12.90
C GLY A 242 1.26 -2.97 -11.94
N ILE A 243 1.82 -3.73 -10.99
CA ILE A 243 2.85 -3.22 -10.07
C ILE A 243 4.08 -2.74 -10.85
N PHE A 244 4.51 -3.49 -11.86
CA PHE A 244 5.62 -3.08 -12.73
C PHE A 244 5.31 -1.76 -13.46
N GLY A 245 4.09 -1.59 -13.97
CA GLY A 245 3.63 -0.34 -14.56
C GLY A 245 3.63 0.84 -13.56
N LEU A 246 3.22 0.62 -12.31
CA LEU A 246 3.31 1.63 -11.26
C LEU A 246 4.77 2.03 -10.96
N MET A 247 5.69 1.05 -10.90
CA MET A 247 7.11 1.32 -10.72
C MET A 247 7.70 2.12 -11.90
N ALA A 248 7.29 1.83 -13.14
CA ALA A 248 7.71 2.59 -14.31
C ALA A 248 7.22 4.05 -14.27
N CYS A 249 5.97 4.28 -13.84
CA CYS A 249 5.44 5.63 -13.62
C CYS A 249 6.19 6.37 -12.50
N MET A 250 6.60 5.65 -11.44
CA MET A 250 7.41 6.24 -10.37
C MET A 250 8.81 6.61 -10.88
N ALA A 251 9.43 5.74 -11.67
CA ALA A 251 10.71 6.02 -12.31
C ALA A 251 10.63 7.26 -13.21
N SER A 252 9.54 7.47 -13.96
CA SER A 252 9.38 8.67 -14.80
C SER A 252 9.31 9.96 -13.97
N ILE A 253 8.64 9.95 -12.81
CA ILE A 253 8.62 11.10 -11.89
C ILE A 253 10.00 11.33 -11.28
N CYS A 254 10.72 10.27 -10.90
CA CYS A 254 12.10 10.40 -10.41
C CYS A 254 13.03 10.99 -11.46
N THR A 255 12.90 10.59 -12.73
CA THR A 255 13.65 11.19 -13.85
C THR A 255 13.29 12.67 -14.02
N ALA A 256 12.01 13.04 -13.89
CA ALA A 256 11.59 14.43 -13.93
C ALA A 256 12.19 15.26 -12.78
N CYS A 257 12.21 14.71 -11.56
CA CYS A 257 12.85 15.34 -10.40
C CYS A 257 14.36 15.51 -10.60
N TYR A 258 15.02 14.53 -11.23
CA TYR A 258 16.44 14.63 -11.56
C TYR A 258 16.71 15.74 -12.57
N ILE A 259 15.97 15.78 -13.68
CA ILE A 259 16.09 16.83 -14.71
C ILE A 259 15.90 18.21 -14.07
N LEU A 260 14.88 18.35 -13.21
CA LEU A 260 14.59 19.59 -12.51
C LEU A 260 15.74 19.99 -11.58
N SER A 261 16.16 19.09 -10.69
CA SER A 261 17.27 19.31 -9.75
C SER A 261 18.59 19.63 -10.46
N ALA A 262 18.87 19.04 -11.62
CA ALA A 262 20.13 19.21 -12.32
C ALA A 262 20.41 20.69 -12.66
N GLY A 263 19.42 21.39 -13.22
CA GLY A 263 19.65 22.73 -13.76
C GLY A 263 18.92 23.89 -13.10
N SER A 264 17.95 23.65 -12.22
CA SER A 264 17.20 24.74 -11.57
C SER A 264 17.64 25.00 -10.13
N ILE A 265 17.73 26.27 -9.74
CA ILE A 265 18.22 26.68 -8.42
C ILE A 265 17.12 27.40 -7.65
N VAL A 266 16.88 26.96 -6.41
CA VAL A 266 15.99 27.65 -5.46
C VAL A 266 16.79 28.76 -4.78
N VAL A 267 16.39 30.02 -4.96
CA VAL A 267 17.18 31.20 -4.55
C VAL A 267 17.57 31.15 -3.06
N TRP A 268 16.62 30.84 -2.18
CA TRP A 268 16.86 30.77 -0.73
C TRP A 268 17.48 29.44 -0.27
N TRP A 269 17.60 28.47 -1.17
CA TRP A 269 18.21 27.16 -0.89
C TRP A 269 19.26 26.80 -1.95
N CYS A 270 20.10 27.78 -2.29
CA CYS A 270 20.96 27.74 -3.47
C CYS A 270 21.86 26.50 -3.56
N LYS A 271 22.45 26.06 -2.43
CA LYS A 271 23.37 24.92 -2.36
C LYS A 271 22.69 23.54 -2.51
N ALA A 272 21.36 23.45 -2.45
CA ALA A 272 20.67 22.18 -2.53
C ALA A 272 20.67 21.63 -3.95
N ASP A 273 21.40 20.54 -4.16
CA ASP A 273 21.45 19.77 -5.40
C ASP A 273 20.25 18.81 -5.55
N ASN A 274 19.62 18.41 -4.45
CA ASN A 274 18.53 17.43 -4.40
C ASN A 274 17.19 18.02 -3.94
N TRP A 275 16.98 19.32 -4.17
CA TRP A 275 15.80 20.03 -3.67
C TRP A 275 14.48 19.45 -4.24
N ALA A 276 14.45 19.05 -5.52
CA ALA A 276 13.23 18.49 -6.12
C ALA A 276 12.88 17.11 -5.56
N PHE A 277 13.89 16.29 -5.24
CA PHE A 277 13.66 15.02 -4.54
C PHE A 277 13.16 15.23 -3.12
N THR A 278 13.63 16.30 -2.44
CA THR A 278 13.13 16.67 -1.12
C THR A 278 11.67 17.11 -1.18
N TRP A 279 11.33 17.97 -2.15
CA TRP A 279 9.94 18.37 -2.44
C TRP A 279 9.04 17.14 -2.67
N TYR A 280 9.47 16.23 -3.54
CA TYR A 280 8.68 15.05 -3.86
C TYR A 280 8.54 14.11 -2.64
N SER A 281 9.59 13.96 -1.83
CA SER A 281 9.55 13.18 -0.59
C SER A 281 8.56 13.74 0.43
N ILE A 282 8.53 15.06 0.59
CA ILE A 282 7.56 15.76 1.45
C ILE A 282 6.13 15.53 0.94
N THR A 283 5.93 15.56 -0.39
CA THR A 283 4.65 15.29 -1.04
C THR A 283 4.19 13.84 -0.84
N ILE A 284 5.10 12.87 -0.97
CA ILE A 284 4.84 11.45 -0.67
C ILE A 284 4.43 11.28 0.80
N PHE A 285 5.18 11.88 1.71
CA PHE A 285 4.90 11.79 3.14
C PHE A 285 3.51 12.33 3.47
N ALA A 286 3.14 13.50 2.93
CA ALA A 286 1.81 14.08 3.11
C ALA A 286 0.72 13.15 2.55
N SER A 287 0.90 12.61 1.34
CA SER A 287 -0.03 11.66 0.72
C SER A 287 -0.22 10.39 1.57
N VAL A 288 0.87 9.76 2.02
CA VAL A 288 0.80 8.55 2.85
C VAL A 288 0.13 8.84 4.20
N LEU A 289 0.47 9.97 4.82
CA LEU A 289 -0.13 10.40 6.08
C LEU A 289 -1.63 10.64 5.92
N GLU A 290 -2.03 11.31 4.84
CA GLU A 290 -3.43 11.55 4.50
C GLU A 290 -4.18 10.23 4.28
N ASN A 291 -3.61 9.30 3.52
CA ASN A 291 -4.21 7.98 3.27
C ASN A 291 -4.39 7.18 4.57
N PHE A 292 -3.40 7.25 5.46
CA PHE A 292 -3.45 6.58 6.75
C PHE A 292 -4.49 7.23 7.69
N ALA A 293 -4.58 8.56 7.70
CA ALA A 293 -5.54 9.30 8.53
C ALA A 293 -6.99 9.10 8.05
N ASN A 294 -7.19 9.01 6.74
CA ASN A 294 -8.50 8.86 6.11
C ASN A 294 -9.04 7.43 6.11
N ALA A 295 -8.28 6.45 6.62
CA ALA A 295 -8.79 5.11 6.82
C ALA A 295 -10.09 5.14 7.66
N PRO A 296 -11.23 4.65 7.12
CA PRO A 296 -12.55 4.85 7.71
C PRO A 296 -12.79 4.01 8.97
N PHE A 297 -12.04 2.92 9.16
CA PHE A 297 -12.35 1.91 10.18
C PHE A 297 -11.40 1.94 11.38
N ALA A 298 -11.91 2.09 12.60
CA ALA A 298 -11.12 2.13 13.83
C ALA A 298 -10.13 0.96 13.97
N LYS A 299 -10.56 -0.23 13.55
CA LYS A 299 -9.77 -1.46 13.57
C LYS A 299 -10.30 -2.43 12.52
N ASP A 300 -9.39 -3.07 11.80
CA ASP A 300 -9.69 -4.12 10.84
C ASP A 300 -9.06 -5.42 11.32
N TRP A 301 -9.78 -6.53 11.14
CA TRP A 301 -9.28 -7.88 11.28
C TRP A 301 -9.31 -8.51 9.90
N VAL A 302 -8.11 -8.76 9.36
CA VAL A 302 -7.93 -9.37 8.06
C VAL A 302 -7.64 -10.85 8.28
N MET A 303 -8.51 -11.69 7.75
CA MET A 303 -8.35 -13.14 7.70
C MET A 303 -8.07 -13.52 6.26
N ARG A 304 -7.13 -14.43 6.05
CA ARG A 304 -6.87 -15.02 4.76
C ARG A 304 -7.32 -16.47 4.80
N ILE A 305 -8.18 -16.84 3.87
CA ILE A 305 -8.90 -18.11 3.91
C ILE A 305 -8.57 -18.89 2.64
N SER A 306 -8.18 -20.15 2.84
CA SER A 306 -8.02 -21.13 1.77
C SER A 306 -8.75 -22.42 2.15
N ARG A 307 -9.10 -23.22 1.16
CA ARG A 307 -9.72 -24.54 1.37
C ARG A 307 -8.76 -25.47 2.12
N ALA A 308 -9.22 -26.04 3.24
CA ALA A 308 -8.55 -27.15 3.89
C ALA A 308 -9.07 -28.47 3.30
N PRO A 309 -8.20 -29.47 3.08
CA PRO A 309 -8.63 -30.85 2.94
C PRO A 309 -9.14 -31.39 4.29
N ASP A 310 -9.74 -32.57 4.27
CA ASP A 310 -10.09 -33.28 5.50
C ASP A 310 -8.80 -33.68 6.23
N LEU A 311 -8.60 -33.10 7.42
CA LEU A 311 -7.37 -33.21 8.19
C LEU A 311 -7.68 -33.58 9.64
N ARG A 312 -6.91 -34.51 10.19
CA ARG A 312 -6.91 -34.78 11.63
C ARG A 312 -5.87 -33.88 12.29
N ILE A 313 -6.33 -33.00 13.16
CA ILE A 313 -5.46 -32.11 13.94
C ILE A 313 -5.05 -32.86 15.20
N ALA A 314 -3.76 -32.83 15.54
CA ALA A 314 -3.27 -33.42 16.77
C ALA A 314 -3.99 -32.83 18.01
N SER A 315 -4.15 -33.66 19.04
CA SER A 315 -4.89 -33.33 20.26
C SER A 315 -4.23 -32.26 21.12
N ASP A 316 -2.94 -31.99 20.91
CA ASP A 316 -2.15 -30.96 21.58
C ASP A 316 -2.44 -29.54 21.07
N ALA A 317 -3.04 -29.41 19.88
CA ALA A 317 -3.37 -28.10 19.31
C ALA A 317 -4.46 -27.41 20.14
N PRO A 318 -4.20 -26.22 20.73
CA PRO A 318 -5.16 -25.54 21.56
C PRO A 318 -6.33 -25.02 20.74
N TRP A 319 -7.51 -25.13 21.34
CA TRP A 319 -8.73 -24.55 20.82
C TRP A 319 -8.67 -23.02 20.87
N VAL A 320 -8.96 -22.40 19.73
CA VAL A 320 -9.09 -20.94 19.61
C VAL A 320 -10.51 -20.51 19.95
N ILE A 321 -11.48 -21.32 19.55
CA ILE A 321 -12.89 -21.13 19.84
C ILE A 321 -13.23 -21.76 21.19
N SER A 322 -14.15 -21.17 21.94
CA SER A 322 -14.71 -21.81 23.14
C SER A 322 -15.32 -23.16 22.74
N SER A 323 -14.91 -24.22 23.44
CA SER A 323 -15.37 -25.59 23.23
C SER A 323 -16.79 -25.80 23.75
N ASP A 324 -17.70 -24.88 23.44
CA ASP A 324 -19.14 -25.12 23.50
C ASP A 324 -19.53 -25.83 22.21
N LYS A 325 -18.88 -26.96 21.90
CA LYS A 325 -19.59 -27.93 21.07
C LYS A 325 -20.72 -28.39 21.98
N PRO A 326 -22.01 -28.18 21.64
CA PRO A 326 -23.02 -29.00 22.26
C PRO A 326 -22.51 -30.42 22.07
N ALA A 327 -22.37 -31.17 23.16
CA ALA A 327 -22.08 -32.57 23.07
C ALA A 327 -23.22 -33.16 22.23
N ILE A 328 -23.03 -33.23 20.91
CA ILE A 328 -23.81 -34.11 20.07
C ILE A 328 -23.35 -35.45 20.58
N GLU A 329 -24.15 -35.96 21.51
CA GLU A 329 -24.06 -37.26 22.11
C GLU A 329 -23.62 -38.21 21.00
N SER A 330 -22.44 -38.77 21.19
CA SER A 330 -22.12 -40.03 20.57
C SER A 330 -23.02 -41.06 21.25
N TYR A 331 -24.31 -41.04 20.89
CA TYR A 331 -25.18 -42.19 20.94
C TYR A 331 -24.66 -43.16 19.87
N THR A 332 -23.51 -43.76 20.16
CA THR A 332 -23.11 -45.01 19.55
C THR A 332 -23.32 -46.06 20.61
N ASP A 333 -24.52 -46.64 20.56
CA ASP A 333 -24.85 -48.01 20.97
C ASP A 333 -23.98 -48.61 22.09
N GLN A 334 -24.35 -48.35 23.35
CA GLN A 334 -24.22 -49.36 24.38
C GLN A 334 -25.61 -49.81 24.81
N SER A 335 -25.97 -50.95 24.22
CA SER A 335 -27.03 -51.88 24.60
C SER A 335 -27.52 -51.77 26.04
N PHE A 336 -28.84 -51.60 26.16
CA PHE A 336 -29.73 -52.27 27.11
C PHE A 336 -29.03 -53.17 28.15
N GLN A 337 -28.99 -52.73 29.40
CA GLN A 337 -29.12 -53.63 30.53
C GLN A 337 -30.08 -53.01 31.55
N SER A 338 -31.14 -53.76 31.79
CA SER A 338 -32.32 -53.44 32.57
C SER A 338 -32.08 -53.55 34.08
N SER A 339 -32.86 -52.73 34.79
CA SER A 339 -33.49 -52.96 36.11
C SER A 339 -32.62 -53.02 37.37
N GLU A 340 -32.74 -51.98 38.22
CA GLU A 340 -33.30 -52.10 39.58
C GLU A 340 -33.60 -50.70 40.17
N PRO A 341 -34.67 -50.52 40.99
CA PRO A 341 -34.94 -49.27 41.71
C PRO A 341 -34.77 -49.43 43.22
N ALA A 342 -34.13 -48.46 43.90
CA ALA A 342 -34.53 -47.97 45.23
C ALA A 342 -33.63 -46.82 45.73
N GLU A 343 -34.30 -45.73 46.12
CA GLU A 343 -34.06 -44.87 47.30
C GLU A 343 -32.63 -44.57 47.78
N ASN A 344 -32.23 -43.30 47.81
CA ASN A 344 -32.50 -42.41 48.95
C ASN A 344 -31.81 -41.04 48.84
N ASN A 345 -32.55 -40.03 49.27
CA ASN A 345 -32.17 -38.67 49.69
C ASN A 345 -30.68 -38.33 49.80
N THR A 346 -30.27 -37.24 49.14
CA THR A 346 -29.59 -36.14 49.85
C THR A 346 -29.64 -34.85 49.05
N HIS A 347 -30.36 -33.87 49.60
CA HIS A 347 -30.24 -32.45 49.27
C HIS A 347 -28.81 -31.98 49.57
N ALA A 348 -27.91 -32.09 48.59
CA ALA A 348 -26.71 -31.27 48.56
C ALA A 348 -27.01 -30.06 47.68
N ASN A 349 -27.09 -28.89 48.31
CA ASN A 349 -27.03 -27.59 47.66
C ASN A 349 -25.75 -27.53 46.82
N ILE A 350 -25.86 -27.87 45.54
CA ILE A 350 -24.86 -27.57 44.52
C ILE A 350 -25.00 -26.09 44.19
N SER A 351 -24.54 -25.25 45.11
CA SER A 351 -24.10 -23.88 44.84
C SER A 351 -22.71 -23.92 44.20
N LEU A 352 -22.58 -24.64 43.08
CA LEU A 352 -21.50 -24.54 42.08
C LEU A 352 -22.00 -23.78 40.85
N LEU A 353 -22.91 -22.84 41.05
CA LEU A 353 -23.29 -21.84 40.06
C LEU A 353 -22.19 -20.78 39.98
N ASN A 354 -21.66 -20.62 38.76
CA ASN A 354 -21.24 -19.34 38.19
C ASN A 354 -19.85 -18.79 38.49
N ASN A 355 -18.82 -19.64 38.48
CA ASN A 355 -17.56 -19.21 37.86
C ASN A 355 -17.55 -19.65 36.39
N PHE A 356 -18.55 -19.21 35.62
CA PHE A 356 -18.42 -19.13 34.17
C PHE A 356 -17.34 -18.07 33.92
N ASP A 357 -16.11 -18.54 33.78
CA ASP A 357 -14.97 -17.73 33.39
C ASP A 357 -15.43 -16.96 32.13
N PRO A 358 -15.56 -15.62 32.18
CA PRO A 358 -16.24 -14.86 31.14
C PRO A 358 -15.59 -15.21 29.81
N LYS A 359 -16.38 -15.76 28.87
CA LYS A 359 -15.93 -16.27 27.57
C LYS A 359 -14.87 -15.32 27.02
N ARG A 360 -13.61 -15.78 27.04
CA ARG A 360 -12.50 -14.95 26.58
C ARG A 360 -12.71 -14.70 25.09
N SER A 361 -12.66 -13.43 24.70
CA SER A 361 -12.78 -13.04 23.30
C SER A 361 -11.74 -13.79 22.46
N VAL A 362 -12.19 -14.38 21.35
CA VAL A 362 -11.35 -15.10 20.39
C VAL A 362 -10.24 -14.19 19.86
N ILE A 363 -10.60 -12.96 19.50
CA ILE A 363 -9.68 -11.93 19.03
C ILE A 363 -8.63 -11.60 20.08
N ASP A 364 -9.00 -11.45 21.35
CA ASP A 364 -8.04 -11.14 22.41
C ASP A 364 -7.09 -12.29 22.68
N SER A 365 -7.58 -13.52 22.58
CA SER A 365 -6.77 -14.73 22.69
C SER A 365 -5.78 -14.86 21.54
N LEU A 366 -6.18 -14.54 20.31
CA LEU A 366 -5.27 -14.46 19.15
C LEU A 366 -4.24 -13.33 19.28
N ILE A 367 -4.61 -12.16 19.80
CA ILE A 367 -3.66 -11.04 20.03
C ILE A 367 -2.61 -11.42 21.07
N LYS A 368 -3.03 -12.05 22.19
CA LYS A 368 -2.13 -12.62 23.19
C LYS A 368 -1.21 -13.66 22.55
N GLY A 369 -1.79 -14.45 21.65
CA GLY A 369 -1.13 -15.41 20.80
C GLY A 369 -0.94 -16.76 21.47
N TYR A 370 -1.05 -17.81 20.67
CA TYR A 370 -0.80 -19.19 21.09
C TYR A 370 0.65 -19.56 20.79
N ASN A 371 1.32 -20.23 21.73
CA ASN A 371 2.66 -20.76 21.52
C ASN A 371 2.55 -22.24 21.15
N THR A 372 2.38 -22.54 19.86
CA THR A 372 2.12 -23.91 19.40
C THR A 372 3.01 -24.28 18.23
N LYS A 373 3.46 -25.54 18.25
CA LYS A 373 4.13 -26.24 17.16
C LYS A 373 3.40 -27.56 16.92
N SER A 374 2.09 -27.49 16.80
CA SER A 374 1.27 -28.70 16.63
C SER A 374 1.38 -29.19 15.20
N CYS A 375 1.31 -30.50 15.04
CA CYS A 375 1.43 -31.15 13.75
C CYS A 375 0.05 -31.52 13.23
N VAL A 376 -0.10 -31.51 11.90
CA VAL A 376 -1.31 -31.99 11.24
C VAL A 376 -1.06 -33.42 10.79
N ILE A 377 -1.97 -34.34 11.12
CA ILE A 377 -1.92 -35.72 10.65
C ILE A 377 -2.74 -35.78 9.37
N MET A 378 -2.05 -36.01 8.25
CA MET A 378 -2.69 -36.21 6.95
C MET A 378 -2.97 -37.70 6.76
N ASP A 379 -4.21 -38.02 6.40
CA ASP A 379 -4.57 -39.36 5.94
C ASP A 379 -4.05 -39.54 4.50
N ARG A 380 -3.19 -40.54 4.28
CA ARG A 380 -2.63 -40.83 2.94
C ARG A 380 -3.68 -41.37 1.97
N THR A 381 -4.78 -41.90 2.48
CA THR A 381 -5.81 -42.56 1.66
C THR A 381 -6.70 -41.55 0.93
N VAL A 382 -6.79 -40.32 1.42
CA VAL A 382 -7.62 -39.27 0.83
C VAL A 382 -6.77 -38.44 -0.15
N PRO A 383 -7.14 -38.35 -1.44
CA PRO A 383 -6.39 -37.56 -2.41
C PRO A 383 -6.31 -36.09 -1.97
N TRP A 384 -5.08 -35.59 -1.85
CA TRP A 384 -4.80 -34.25 -1.35
C TRP A 384 -4.77 -33.23 -2.48
N CYS A 385 -5.64 -32.21 -2.40
CA CYS A 385 -5.57 -31.01 -3.23
C CYS A 385 -5.88 -29.79 -2.36
N ALA A 386 -4.86 -29.21 -1.71
CA ALA A 386 -5.01 -27.89 -1.12
C ALA A 386 -5.20 -26.86 -2.23
N SER A 387 -6.18 -25.97 -2.07
CA SER A 387 -6.34 -24.86 -3.00
C SER A 387 -5.12 -23.95 -2.90
N ASN A 388 -4.49 -23.67 -4.04
CA ASN A 388 -3.45 -22.64 -4.13
C ASN A 388 -4.04 -21.22 -4.04
N ASP A 389 -5.36 -21.11 -4.07
CA ASP A 389 -6.06 -19.85 -4.05
C ASP A 389 -6.57 -19.55 -2.65
N ALA A 390 -6.19 -18.37 -2.17
CA ALA A 390 -6.72 -17.79 -0.95
C ALA A 390 -7.40 -16.47 -1.27
N PHE A 391 -8.47 -16.19 -0.52
CA PHE A 391 -9.16 -14.92 -0.54
C PHE A 391 -9.13 -14.30 0.86
N TYR A 392 -9.50 -13.03 0.94
CA TYR A 392 -9.52 -12.25 2.15
C TYR A 392 -10.92 -12.12 2.71
N VAL A 393 -11.03 -12.24 4.02
CA VAL A 393 -12.21 -11.84 4.78
C VAL A 393 -11.78 -10.71 5.70
N ILE A 394 -12.37 -9.54 5.49
CA ILE A 394 -12.07 -8.35 6.27
C ILE A 394 -13.28 -8.06 7.15
N ILE A 395 -13.08 -8.06 8.46
CA ILE A 395 -14.08 -7.61 9.43
C ILE A 395 -13.60 -6.27 9.95
N SER A 396 -14.36 -5.21 9.69
CA SER A 396 -13.99 -3.84 10.05
C SER A 396 -14.92 -3.28 11.10
N ARG A 397 -14.36 -2.71 12.17
CA ARG A 397 -15.17 -2.01 13.18
C ARG A 397 -15.49 -0.60 12.71
N GLU A 398 -16.77 -0.27 12.70
CA GLU A 398 -17.28 1.08 12.46
C GLU A 398 -16.75 2.06 13.52
N GLY A 399 -16.63 3.32 13.09
CA GLY A 399 -16.24 4.42 13.94
C GLY A 399 -14.77 4.82 13.82
N VAL A 400 -14.49 6.02 14.32
CA VAL A 400 -13.17 6.65 14.25
C VAL A 400 -12.60 6.71 15.67
N ARG A 401 -11.39 6.19 15.87
CA ARG A 401 -10.68 6.39 17.16
C ARG A 401 -10.45 7.88 17.36
N LYS A 402 -10.61 8.41 18.58
CA LYS A 402 -10.36 9.83 18.90
C LYS A 402 -9.02 10.35 18.34
N GLY A 403 -7.94 9.57 18.50
CA GLY A 403 -6.62 9.91 17.95
C GLY A 403 -6.56 9.99 16.43
N ARG A 404 -7.43 9.26 15.70
CA ARG A 404 -7.52 9.37 14.24
C ARG A 404 -8.24 10.62 13.78
N THR A 405 -9.22 11.12 14.53
CA THR A 405 -9.84 12.41 14.21
C THR A 405 -8.80 13.53 14.28
N ALA A 406 -7.99 13.52 15.35
CA ALA A 406 -6.85 14.44 15.46
C ALA A 406 -5.85 14.25 14.31
N LEU A 407 -5.54 13.00 13.94
CA LEU A 407 -4.65 12.69 12.82
C LEU A 407 -5.20 13.15 11.47
N ARG A 408 -6.52 13.14 11.25
CA ARG A 408 -7.15 13.68 10.04
C ARG A 408 -6.96 15.19 9.95
N ILE A 409 -7.25 15.91 11.04
CA ILE A 409 -7.02 17.36 11.10
C ILE A 409 -5.53 17.67 10.86
N PHE A 410 -4.64 16.94 11.53
CA PHE A 410 -3.20 17.09 11.35
C PHE A 410 -2.77 16.79 9.91
N SER A 411 -3.28 15.72 9.28
CA SER A 411 -2.95 15.38 7.89
C SER A 411 -3.41 16.45 6.90
N LYS A 412 -4.55 17.11 7.16
CA LYS A 412 -5.02 18.25 6.36
C LYS A 412 -4.14 19.47 6.55
N LEU A 413 -3.72 19.77 7.78
CA LEU A 413 -2.76 20.84 8.05
C LEU A 413 -1.42 20.59 7.34
N VAL A 414 -0.89 19.37 7.43
CA VAL A 414 0.33 18.97 6.72
C VAL A 414 0.15 19.15 5.20
N SER A 415 -0.97 18.71 4.64
CA SER A 415 -1.25 18.85 3.20
C SER A 415 -1.28 20.32 2.75
N VAL A 416 -1.89 21.21 3.54
CA VAL A 416 -1.89 22.66 3.28
C VAL A 416 -0.47 23.23 3.37
N THR A 417 0.30 22.87 4.39
CA THR A 417 1.70 23.31 4.53
C THR A 417 2.55 22.84 3.35
N VAL A 418 2.41 21.58 2.93
CA VAL A 418 3.12 21.04 1.77
C VAL A 418 2.73 21.79 0.49
N TYR A 419 1.46 22.13 0.31
CA TYR A 419 1.02 22.95 -0.82
C TYR A 419 1.68 24.33 -0.84
N VAL A 420 1.69 25.04 0.30
CA VAL A 420 2.32 26.37 0.43
C VAL A 420 3.82 26.29 0.19
N VAL A 421 4.51 25.35 0.82
CA VAL A 421 5.95 25.15 0.66
C VAL A 421 6.30 24.76 -0.79
N SER A 422 5.51 23.89 -1.42
CA SER A 422 5.71 23.53 -2.83
C SER A 422 5.57 24.74 -3.74
N THR A 423 4.51 25.54 -3.53
CA THR A 423 4.28 26.76 -4.31
C THR A 423 5.43 27.74 -4.15
N ALA A 424 5.91 27.96 -2.93
CA ALA A 424 7.06 28.81 -2.66
C ALA A 424 8.35 28.27 -3.30
N LEU A 425 8.62 26.96 -3.23
CA LEU A 425 9.77 26.31 -3.87
C LEU A 425 9.78 26.52 -5.38
N PHE A 426 8.66 26.27 -6.05
CA PHE A 426 8.57 26.46 -7.50
C PHE A 426 8.60 27.93 -7.91
N ALA A 427 7.93 28.81 -7.18
CA ALA A 427 7.94 30.25 -7.44
C ALA A 427 9.33 30.88 -7.25
N SER A 428 10.15 30.33 -6.34
CA SER A 428 11.53 30.77 -6.09
C SER A 428 12.58 29.99 -6.88
N SER A 429 12.17 29.07 -7.75
CA SER A 429 13.09 28.36 -8.63
C SER A 429 13.48 29.27 -9.80
N THR A 430 14.78 29.33 -10.08
CA THR A 430 15.37 30.18 -11.13
C THR A 430 16.21 29.33 -12.06
N LEU A 431 16.71 29.94 -13.14
CA LEU A 431 17.43 29.28 -14.23
C LEU A 431 16.62 28.19 -14.93
N LEU A 432 15.29 28.24 -14.82
CA LEU A 432 14.43 27.19 -15.32
C LEU A 432 14.00 27.52 -16.75
N HIS A 433 14.45 26.71 -17.70
CA HIS A 433 14.05 26.87 -19.10
C HIS A 433 12.67 26.26 -19.35
N PHE A 434 11.95 26.85 -20.30
CA PHE A 434 10.60 26.43 -20.65
C PHE A 434 10.51 25.00 -21.17
N GLN A 435 11.50 24.56 -21.97
CA GLN A 435 11.55 23.19 -22.50
C GLN A 435 11.65 22.12 -21.39
N PRO A 436 12.60 22.19 -20.44
CA PRO A 436 12.61 21.35 -19.24
C PRO A 436 11.33 21.41 -18.44
N ALA A 437 10.75 22.60 -18.26
CA ALA A 437 9.51 22.77 -17.51
C ALA A 437 8.36 21.98 -18.12
N ILE A 438 8.21 22.04 -19.46
CA ILE A 438 7.22 21.26 -20.20
C ILE A 438 7.51 19.77 -20.07
N LEU A 439 8.76 19.34 -20.25
CA LEU A 439 9.15 17.94 -20.17
C LEU A 439 8.87 17.37 -18.77
N VAL A 440 9.32 18.07 -17.73
CA VAL A 440 9.10 17.69 -16.32
C VAL A 440 7.61 17.62 -16.02
N THR A 441 6.86 18.68 -16.36
CA THR A 441 5.41 18.70 -16.17
C THR A 441 4.74 17.54 -16.90
N SER A 442 5.09 17.29 -18.16
CA SER A 442 4.53 16.19 -18.96
C SER A 442 4.84 14.82 -18.35
N LEU A 443 6.08 14.58 -17.91
CA LEU A 443 6.47 13.32 -17.27
C LEU A 443 5.76 13.09 -15.94
N VAL A 444 5.61 14.15 -15.13
CA VAL A 444 4.91 14.09 -13.85
C VAL A 444 3.41 13.85 -14.06
N LEU A 445 2.78 14.58 -14.99
CA LEU A 445 1.37 14.42 -15.31
C LEU A 445 1.07 13.04 -15.92
N CYS A 446 1.86 12.59 -16.90
CA CYS A 446 1.74 11.26 -17.46
C CYS A 446 1.92 10.20 -16.38
N GLY A 447 2.97 10.29 -15.55
CA GLY A 447 3.21 9.35 -14.46
C GLY A 447 2.04 9.28 -13.46
N ALA A 448 1.46 10.43 -13.10
CA ALA A 448 0.31 10.48 -12.19
C ALA A 448 -0.98 9.93 -12.82
N ILE A 449 -1.31 10.33 -14.05
CA ILE A 449 -2.53 9.91 -14.76
C ILE A 449 -2.45 8.40 -15.07
N PHE A 450 -1.36 7.92 -15.67
CA PHE A 450 -1.18 6.50 -15.96
C PHE A 450 -1.08 5.68 -14.67
N GLY A 451 -0.40 6.20 -13.64
CA GLY A 451 -0.35 5.59 -12.32
C GLY A 451 -1.75 5.33 -11.76
N ARG A 452 -2.65 6.31 -11.87
CA ARG A 452 -4.05 6.18 -11.47
C ARG A 452 -4.80 5.14 -12.30
N VAL A 453 -4.68 5.20 -13.64
CA VAL A 453 -5.35 4.23 -14.53
C VAL A 453 -4.90 2.79 -14.22
N ILE A 454 -3.60 2.59 -13.95
CA ILE A 454 -3.04 1.29 -13.60
C ILE A 454 -3.54 0.85 -12.22
N ALA A 455 -3.58 1.73 -11.22
CA ALA A 455 -4.12 1.40 -9.90
C ALA A 455 -5.61 1.02 -9.97
N MET A 456 -6.40 1.77 -10.75
CA MET A 456 -7.80 1.45 -11.07
C MET A 456 -7.93 0.09 -11.75
N TRP A 457 -7.07 -0.20 -12.73
CA TRP A 457 -7.04 -1.47 -13.45
C TRP A 457 -6.72 -2.66 -12.53
N ILE A 458 -5.73 -2.52 -11.64
CA ILE A 458 -5.40 -3.54 -10.63
C ILE A 458 -6.59 -3.74 -9.69
N SER A 459 -7.17 -2.66 -9.17
CA SER A 459 -8.34 -2.71 -8.29
C SER A 459 -9.52 -3.41 -8.98
N SER A 460 -9.78 -3.10 -10.25
CA SER A 460 -10.84 -3.73 -11.06
C SER A 460 -10.60 -5.23 -11.26
N ILE A 461 -9.37 -5.63 -11.59
CA ILE A 461 -9.01 -7.06 -11.73
C ILE A 461 -9.22 -7.80 -10.42
N ILE A 462 -8.76 -7.22 -9.32
CA ILE A 462 -8.93 -7.80 -8.00
C ILE A 462 -10.42 -7.89 -7.69
N MET A 463 -11.20 -6.82 -7.86
CA MET A 463 -12.63 -6.78 -7.52
C MET A 463 -13.51 -7.74 -8.32
N ARG A 464 -13.23 -7.95 -9.61
CA ARG A 464 -14.01 -8.85 -10.48
C ARG A 464 -14.13 -10.26 -9.91
N ASP A 465 -13.13 -10.71 -9.15
CA ASP A 465 -13.11 -12.07 -8.60
C ASP A 465 -13.68 -12.17 -7.19
N ARG A 466 -14.20 -11.08 -6.62
CA ARG A 466 -14.62 -11.04 -5.21
C ARG A 466 -13.61 -11.74 -4.27
N PRO A 467 -12.31 -11.41 -4.33
CA PRO A 467 -11.31 -11.97 -3.45
C PRO A 467 -11.43 -11.39 -2.04
N VAL A 468 -12.43 -10.55 -1.80
CA VAL A 468 -12.71 -9.95 -0.50
C VAL A 468 -14.16 -10.14 -0.16
N LEU A 469 -14.41 -10.74 1.00
CA LEU A 469 -15.66 -10.57 1.72
C LEU A 469 -15.41 -9.57 2.83
N HIS A 470 -16.12 -8.44 2.78
CA HIS A 470 -15.99 -7.38 3.77
C HIS A 470 -17.26 -7.27 4.59
N ARG A 471 -17.12 -7.25 5.92
CA ARG A 471 -18.23 -7.03 6.84
C ARG A 471 -17.88 -5.90 7.79
N ILE A 472 -18.76 -4.90 7.88
CA ILE A 472 -18.67 -3.82 8.85
C ILE A 472 -19.50 -4.21 10.08
N VAL A 473 -18.92 -4.03 11.27
CA VAL A 473 -19.53 -4.32 12.58
C VAL A 473 -19.41 -3.11 13.49
N LYS A 474 -20.38 -2.89 14.39
CA LYS A 474 -20.39 -1.70 15.26
C LYS A 474 -19.44 -1.88 16.44
N THR A 475 -19.49 -3.06 17.07
CA THR A 475 -18.71 -3.35 18.28
C THR A 475 -17.59 -4.37 18.05
N LYS A 476 -16.62 -4.39 18.97
CA LYS A 476 -15.57 -5.43 18.98
C LYS A 476 -16.16 -6.81 19.29
N LYS A 477 -17.22 -6.87 20.11
CA LYS A 477 -17.88 -8.12 20.48
C LYS A 477 -18.56 -8.76 19.27
N GLU A 478 -19.24 -7.96 18.44
CA GLU A 478 -19.75 -8.43 17.14
C GLU A 478 -18.62 -8.99 16.27
N ALA A 479 -17.51 -8.25 16.13
CA ALA A 479 -16.36 -8.73 15.35
C ALA A 479 -15.87 -10.10 15.82
N ASP A 480 -15.84 -10.31 17.14
CA ASP A 480 -15.45 -11.57 17.76
C ASP A 480 -16.37 -12.72 17.36
N ILE A 481 -17.69 -12.48 17.37
CA ILE A 481 -18.71 -13.47 16.98
C ILE A 481 -18.57 -13.84 15.49
N PHE A 482 -18.33 -12.86 14.60
CA PHE A 482 -18.10 -13.13 13.18
C PHE A 482 -16.80 -13.90 12.94
N VAL A 483 -15.71 -13.54 13.63
CA VAL A 483 -14.44 -14.29 13.54
C VAL A 483 -14.64 -15.71 14.05
N GLU A 484 -15.28 -15.90 15.21
CA GLU A 484 -15.57 -17.22 15.78
C GLU A 484 -16.42 -18.06 14.84
N ALA A 485 -17.48 -17.49 14.25
CA ALA A 485 -18.36 -18.20 13.32
C ALA A 485 -17.59 -18.71 12.08
N VAL A 486 -16.69 -17.89 11.53
CA VAL A 486 -15.83 -18.29 10.40
C VAL A 486 -14.82 -19.38 10.83
N LEU A 487 -14.19 -19.25 12.00
CA LEU A 487 -13.23 -20.23 12.51
C LEU A 487 -13.86 -21.57 12.90
N ARG A 488 -15.16 -21.59 13.19
CA ARG A 488 -15.93 -22.81 13.51
C ARG A 488 -16.28 -23.63 12.26
N LYS A 489 -16.17 -23.06 11.06
CA LYS A 489 -16.42 -23.81 9.81
C LYS A 489 -15.27 -24.77 9.53
N ASP A 490 -15.60 -26.05 9.48
CA ASP A 490 -14.68 -27.11 9.11
C ASP A 490 -14.28 -27.00 7.63
N GLY A 491 -13.11 -27.52 7.26
CA GLY A 491 -12.64 -27.50 5.87
C GLY A 491 -12.06 -26.14 5.42
N LEU A 492 -11.77 -25.24 6.37
CA LEU A 492 -11.11 -23.97 6.10
C LEU A 492 -9.74 -23.89 6.79
N VAL A 493 -8.74 -23.35 6.08
CA VAL A 493 -7.48 -22.88 6.65
C VAL A 493 -7.58 -21.36 6.75
N CYS A 494 -7.56 -20.86 7.98
CA CYS A 494 -7.70 -19.44 8.27
C CYS A 494 -6.38 -18.89 8.82
N GLU A 495 -5.70 -18.03 8.07
CA GLU A 495 -4.60 -17.22 8.57
C GLU A 495 -5.17 -15.92 9.16
N VAL A 496 -5.10 -15.74 10.48
CA VAL A 496 -5.64 -14.57 11.18
C VAL A 496 -4.63 -14.08 12.22
N LEU A 497 -4.28 -12.78 12.19
CA LEU A 497 -3.35 -12.14 13.13
C LEU A 497 -1.96 -12.84 13.26
N GLY A 498 -1.55 -13.55 12.20
CA GLY A 498 -0.31 -14.33 12.17
C GLY A 498 -0.45 -15.75 12.72
N HIS A 499 -1.66 -16.21 13.04
CA HIS A 499 -1.94 -17.58 13.44
C HIS A 499 -2.59 -18.34 12.29
N VAL A 500 -2.23 -19.61 12.13
CA VAL A 500 -2.88 -20.55 11.21
C VAL A 500 -3.86 -21.38 12.03
N VAL A 501 -5.14 -21.19 11.78
CA VAL A 501 -6.24 -21.89 12.45
C VAL A 501 -6.90 -22.84 11.46
N ILE A 502 -7.06 -24.09 11.87
CA ILE A 502 -7.73 -25.14 11.08
C ILE A 502 -8.78 -25.77 12.01
N ASN A 503 -10.03 -25.91 11.55
CA ASN A 503 -11.16 -26.48 12.32
C ASN A 503 -11.22 -25.98 13.77
N GLY A 504 -11.10 -24.66 13.97
CA GLY A 504 -11.14 -24.01 15.29
C GLY A 504 -9.90 -24.18 16.19
N ARG A 505 -8.83 -24.86 15.74
CA ARG A 505 -7.58 -25.06 16.51
C ARG A 505 -6.40 -24.31 15.93
N CYS A 506 -5.55 -23.74 16.79
CA CYS A 506 -4.35 -23.01 16.36
C CYS A 506 -3.18 -23.96 16.15
N VAL A 507 -2.82 -24.20 14.89
CA VAL A 507 -1.80 -25.19 14.53
C VAL A 507 -0.40 -24.57 14.52
N LYS A 508 -0.27 -23.34 14.01
CA LYS A 508 1.03 -22.65 13.90
C LYS A 508 0.88 -21.16 14.13
N ARG A 509 1.88 -20.58 14.78
CA ARG A 509 2.09 -19.13 14.82
C ARG A 509 3.20 -18.75 13.83
N SER A 510 2.84 -17.90 12.88
CA SER A 510 3.78 -17.25 11.97
C SER A 510 4.38 -16.00 12.62
N TRP A 511 5.54 -15.60 12.14
CA TRP A 511 6.19 -14.34 12.51
C TRP A 511 5.33 -13.15 12.05
N ARG A 512 5.35 -12.03 12.77
CA ARG A 512 4.50 -10.85 12.48
C ARG A 512 4.74 -10.24 11.09
N PHE A 513 5.95 -10.40 10.57
CA PHE A 513 6.34 -9.98 9.23
C PHE A 513 6.34 -11.16 8.27
N THR A 514 5.15 -11.53 7.77
CA THR A 514 5.02 -12.45 6.64
C THR A 514 5.05 -11.69 5.33
N TRP A 515 5.54 -12.34 4.28
CA TRP A 515 5.44 -11.81 2.91
C TRP A 515 3.99 -11.50 2.50
N SER A 516 3.00 -12.17 3.09
CA SER A 516 1.59 -11.84 2.93
C SER A 516 1.20 -10.46 3.45
N THR A 517 1.93 -9.89 4.42
CA THR A 517 1.68 -8.52 4.88
C THR A 517 2.17 -7.47 3.89
N VAL A 518 3.16 -7.80 3.03
CA VAL A 518 3.72 -6.87 2.04
C VAL A 518 3.06 -7.04 0.68
N PHE A 519 2.95 -8.28 0.23
CA PHE A 519 2.45 -8.63 -1.11
C PHE A 519 0.95 -8.93 -1.13
N GLY A 520 0.33 -9.10 0.05
CA GLY A 520 -1.09 -9.40 0.17
C GLY A 520 -1.48 -10.63 -0.65
N ILE A 521 -2.43 -10.47 -1.57
CA ILE A 521 -3.00 -11.55 -2.39
C ILE A 521 -1.98 -12.26 -3.28
N LEU A 522 -0.84 -11.61 -3.57
CA LEU A 522 0.22 -12.21 -4.38
C LEU A 522 1.07 -13.23 -3.61
N ALA A 523 1.04 -13.19 -2.27
CA ALA A 523 1.72 -14.22 -1.49
C ALA A 523 1.06 -15.57 -1.72
N LYS A 524 1.80 -16.68 -1.66
CA LYS A 524 1.20 -18.02 -1.66
C LYS A 524 0.46 -18.27 -0.33
N PRO A 525 -0.66 -19.03 -0.32
CA PRO A 525 -1.31 -19.41 0.93
C PRO A 525 -0.38 -20.28 1.77
N PHE A 526 -0.66 -20.35 3.07
CA PHE A 526 0.07 -21.22 3.98
C PHE A 526 0.00 -22.67 3.50
N ASN A 527 1.17 -23.25 3.20
CA ASN A 527 1.25 -24.63 2.78
C ASN A 527 1.16 -25.56 4.01
N VAL A 528 0.01 -26.22 4.18
CA VAL A 528 -0.24 -27.17 5.27
C VAL A 528 0.74 -28.34 5.24
N ASN A 529 1.31 -28.69 4.08
CA ASN A 529 2.30 -29.78 3.98
C ASN A 529 3.60 -29.46 4.72
N SER A 530 3.86 -28.18 5.00
CA SER A 530 5.06 -27.78 5.76
C SER A 530 5.00 -28.18 7.24
N ILE A 531 3.82 -28.58 7.73
CA ILE A 531 3.57 -28.97 9.12
C ILE A 531 2.90 -30.35 9.23
N SER A 532 2.70 -31.03 8.10
CA SER A 532 2.11 -32.36 8.11
C SER A 532 3.14 -33.39 8.55
N MET A 533 2.79 -34.19 9.54
CA MET A 533 3.50 -35.44 9.82
C MET A 533 2.78 -36.56 9.11
N VAL A 534 3.56 -37.32 8.34
CA VAL A 534 3.02 -38.47 7.62
C VAL A 534 2.93 -39.62 8.61
N SER A 535 1.70 -40.05 8.91
CA SER A 535 1.48 -41.20 9.78
C SER A 535 2.06 -42.45 9.11
N SER A 536 3.12 -43.01 9.68
CA SER A 536 3.60 -44.35 9.35
C SER A 536 2.73 -45.33 10.13
N VAL A 537 1.62 -45.76 9.52
CA VAL A 537 0.88 -46.92 9.97
C VAL A 537 1.58 -48.17 9.45
#